data_AF-A0A6G3XNX4-F1
#
_entry.id   AF-A0A6G3XNX4-F1
#
_cell.length_a   1.000
_cell.length_b   1.000
_cell.length_c   1.000
_cell.angle_alpha   90.00
_cell.angle_beta   90.00
_cell.angle_gamma   90.00
#
_symmetry.space_group_name_H-M   'P 1'
#
loop_
_entity.id
_entity.type
_entity.pdbx_description
1 polymer ?
#
loop_
_entity_poly.entity_id
_entity_poly.type
_entity_poly.pdbx_seq_one_letter_code
_entity_poly.pdbx_strand_id
1 'polypeptide(L)'
;LNEGGDGTGVGGGGWTPVDTFVVGVGAPADQIRWADINADRRDDYLVVAPDGSVRAWTNNGAAGGWTSAGQIATTVGAPGSSVRFADVDADGRADYLVLGADGSVQAWLNNGGIGRGGWTAIGVYASGTGAPAAQVRFADVDADGRADYLVVADDGSVRAWLNQGGNANGGWSSAIRLATGTGAAGDQVRFADVDADG
;
A
#
# COMPACT_ATOMS: atom_id res chain seq x y z
N LEU A 1 5.04 20.79 38.30
CA LEU A 1 5.62 20.18 39.51
C LEU A 1 6.08 18.80 39.11
N ASN A 2 7.34 18.51 39.37
CA ASN A 2 8.08 17.30 39.01
C ASN A 2 7.58 16.05 39.79
N GLU A 3 8.23 14.92 39.50
CA GLU A 3 8.25 13.59 40.12
C GLU A 3 7.49 12.53 39.28
N GLY A 4 8.12 11.64 38.52
CA GLY A 4 9.53 11.30 38.40
C GLY A 4 9.77 10.42 37.17
N GLY A 5 11.02 10.41 36.70
CA GLY A 5 11.45 9.58 35.57
C GLY A 5 12.23 8.35 36.01
N ASP A 6 12.20 7.32 35.18
CA ASP A 6 13.32 6.41 34.98
C ASP A 6 13.66 6.34 33.48
N GLY A 7 14.87 6.79 33.18
CA GLY A 7 15.29 7.12 31.82
C GLY A 7 15.57 5.91 30.95
N THR A 8 15.16 6.02 29.69
CA THR A 8 16.03 5.74 28.54
C THR A 8 15.80 6.86 27.53
N GLY A 9 16.85 7.63 27.27
CA GLY A 9 16.76 8.79 26.40
C GLY A 9 16.56 8.42 24.93
N VAL A 10 15.69 9.16 24.27
CA VAL A 10 15.93 9.68 22.92
C VAL A 10 15.67 11.17 22.97
N GLY A 11 16.75 11.95 22.93
CA GLY A 11 16.68 13.39 22.85
C GLY A 11 16.19 13.84 21.47
N GLY A 12 15.39 14.92 21.47
CA GLY A 12 15.37 15.92 20.40
C GLY A 12 15.02 15.42 19.00
N GLY A 13 13.76 15.04 18.79
CA GLY A 13 13.14 14.96 17.48
C GLY A 13 11.63 14.92 17.70
N GLY A 14 10.84 15.67 16.93
CA GLY A 14 9.41 15.95 17.13
C GLY A 14 8.45 14.74 17.07
N TRP A 15 8.91 13.55 17.44
CA TRP A 15 8.11 12.35 17.60
C TRP A 15 7.49 12.34 19.00
N THR A 16 6.20 12.62 19.06
CA THR A 16 5.40 12.36 20.27
C THR A 16 4.91 10.92 20.21
N PRO A 17 5.40 10.01 21.08
CA PRO A 17 4.81 8.69 21.18
C PRO A 17 3.34 8.84 21.57
N VAL A 18 2.46 8.37 20.71
CA VAL A 18 1.07 8.08 21.06
C VAL A 18 1.04 6.66 21.61
N ASP A 19 0.37 6.45 22.74
CA ASP A 19 0.13 5.12 23.33
C ASP A 19 -0.51 4.16 22.31
N THR A 20 -0.60 2.87 22.64
CA THR A 20 -1.25 1.84 21.80
C THR A 20 -2.59 2.31 21.24
N PHE A 21 -2.61 2.64 19.95
CA PHE A 21 -3.74 3.29 19.28
C PHE A 21 -4.71 2.30 18.63
N VAL A 22 -4.28 1.06 18.40
CA VAL A 22 -5.12 -0.07 17.97
C VAL A 22 -4.92 -1.23 18.95
N VAL A 23 -5.95 -1.58 19.71
CA VAL A 23 -5.97 -2.83 20.46
C VAL A 23 -6.32 -3.93 19.47
N GLY A 24 -5.36 -4.82 19.24
CA GLY A 24 -5.35 -5.78 18.16
C GLY A 24 -6.68 -6.51 17.99
N VAL A 25 -7.20 -6.46 16.77
CA VAL A 25 -8.32 -7.28 16.31
C VAL A 25 -8.00 -8.79 16.28
N GLY A 26 -6.90 -9.21 16.92
CA GLY A 26 -6.37 -10.57 16.99
C GLY A 26 -5.65 -11.04 15.73
N ALA A 27 -5.35 -10.15 14.78
CA ALA A 27 -4.71 -10.51 13.52
C ALA A 27 -3.17 -10.59 13.66
N PRO A 28 -2.52 -11.62 13.09
CA PRO A 28 -1.07 -11.66 12.91
C PRO A 28 -0.53 -10.47 12.12
N ALA A 29 0.71 -10.04 12.42
CA ALA A 29 1.31 -8.85 11.80
C ALA A 29 1.46 -8.95 10.27
N ASP A 30 1.66 -10.15 9.73
CA ASP A 30 1.77 -10.42 8.29
C ASP A 30 0.44 -10.27 7.53
N GLN A 31 -0.68 -10.17 8.25
CA GLN A 31 -2.01 -9.87 7.71
C GLN A 31 -2.34 -8.37 7.72
N ILE A 32 -1.50 -7.54 8.36
CA ILE A 32 -1.76 -6.11 8.49
C ILE A 32 -1.28 -5.38 7.23
N ARG A 33 -2.10 -4.46 6.72
CA ARG A 33 -1.73 -3.48 5.70
C ARG A 33 -2.17 -2.10 6.15
N TRP A 34 -1.49 -1.08 5.65
CA TRP A 34 -1.79 0.33 5.84
C TRP A 34 -2.03 0.93 4.46
N ALA A 35 -3.15 1.61 4.29
CA ALA A 35 -3.48 2.35 3.08
C ALA A 35 -4.70 3.25 3.35
N ASP A 36 -4.75 4.43 2.74
CA ASP A 36 -5.96 5.26 2.75
C ASP A 36 -7.05 4.62 1.88
N ILE A 37 -8.14 4.12 2.47
CA ILE A 37 -9.23 3.50 1.71
C ILE A 37 -10.39 4.47 1.45
N ASN A 38 -10.33 5.69 1.98
CA ASN A 38 -11.47 6.61 2.05
C ASN A 38 -11.17 8.03 1.53
N ALA A 39 -9.95 8.29 1.08
CA ALA A 39 -9.45 9.55 0.51
C ALA A 39 -9.45 10.72 1.51
N ASP A 40 -9.16 10.46 2.78
CA ASP A 40 -8.98 11.52 3.78
C ASP A 40 -7.51 11.85 4.09
N ARG A 41 -6.59 11.29 3.30
CA ARG A 41 -5.13 11.37 3.41
C ARG A 41 -4.58 10.81 4.70
N ARG A 42 -5.24 9.79 5.24
CA ARG A 42 -4.74 9.04 6.39
C ARG A 42 -4.77 7.56 6.08
N ASP A 43 -3.65 6.89 6.37
CA ASP A 43 -3.61 5.44 6.29
C ASP A 43 -4.59 4.81 7.29
N ASP A 44 -5.40 3.91 6.74
CA ASP A 44 -6.36 3.09 7.46
C ASP A 44 -5.75 1.73 7.82
N TYR A 45 -6.29 1.11 8.87
CA TYR A 45 -5.81 -0.18 9.36
C TYR A 45 -6.58 -1.31 8.68
N LEU A 46 -5.87 -2.14 7.91
CA LEU A 46 -6.45 -3.23 7.13
C LEU A 46 -5.96 -4.58 7.65
N VAL A 47 -6.90 -5.53 7.78
CA VAL A 47 -6.61 -6.94 8.04
C VAL A 47 -6.99 -7.74 6.82
N VAL A 48 -5.96 -8.27 6.14
CA VAL A 48 -6.11 -9.17 4.99
C VAL A 48 -6.06 -10.62 5.48
N ALA A 49 -7.19 -11.31 5.37
CA ALA A 49 -7.27 -12.72 5.72
C ALA A 49 -6.50 -13.60 4.73
N PRO A 50 -6.16 -14.86 5.09
CA PRO A 50 -5.43 -15.78 4.20
C PRO A 50 -6.10 -16.02 2.84
N ASP A 51 -7.42 -15.85 2.74
CA ASP A 51 -8.21 -15.99 1.50
C ASP A 51 -8.32 -14.69 0.68
N GLY A 52 -7.63 -13.63 1.10
CA GLY A 52 -7.64 -12.32 0.45
C GLY A 52 -8.84 -11.42 0.80
N SER A 53 -9.78 -11.86 1.64
CA SER A 53 -10.83 -10.97 2.17
C SER A 53 -10.26 -9.94 3.13
N VAL A 54 -10.90 -8.77 3.23
CA VAL A 54 -10.33 -7.62 3.96
C VAL A 54 -11.34 -7.03 4.91
N ARG A 55 -10.91 -6.83 6.17
CA ARG A 55 -11.60 -5.97 7.14
C ARG A 55 -10.81 -4.69 7.36
N ALA A 56 -11.49 -3.58 7.54
CA ALA A 56 -10.87 -2.27 7.68
C ALA A 56 -11.38 -1.47 8.88
N TRP A 57 -10.51 -0.61 9.38
CA TRP A 57 -10.81 0.40 10.39
C TRP A 57 -10.26 1.74 9.91
N THR A 58 -11.14 2.74 9.77
CA THR A 58 -10.76 4.06 9.28
C THR A 58 -10.14 4.91 10.39
N ASN A 59 -9.10 5.65 10.04
CA ASN A 59 -8.33 6.54 10.91
C ASN A 59 -8.95 7.93 10.95
N ASN A 60 -9.65 8.27 12.03
CA ASN A 60 -10.27 9.60 12.18
C ASN A 60 -9.29 10.65 12.75
N GLY A 61 -7.98 10.38 12.70
CA GLY A 61 -6.92 11.23 13.24
C GLY A 61 -6.72 11.09 14.76
N ALA A 62 -5.70 11.78 15.28
CA ALA A 62 -5.20 11.60 16.65
C ALA A 62 -6.26 11.74 17.75
N ALA A 63 -7.27 12.60 17.55
CA ALA A 63 -8.36 12.80 18.51
C ALA A 63 -9.64 12.00 18.17
N GLY A 64 -9.78 11.49 16.94
CA GLY A 64 -10.98 10.83 16.45
C GLY A 64 -10.97 9.30 16.60
N GLY A 65 -9.81 8.71 16.85
CA GLY A 65 -9.65 7.26 17.01
C GLY A 65 -9.95 6.49 15.72
N TRP A 66 -10.41 5.24 15.87
CA TRP A 66 -10.63 4.30 14.77
C TRP A 66 -12.10 3.90 14.66
N THR A 67 -12.63 3.86 13.44
CA THR A 67 -14.01 3.38 13.17
C THR A 67 -13.99 2.10 12.34
N SER A 68 -14.67 1.05 12.81
CA SER A 68 -14.79 -0.19 12.03
C SER A 68 -15.60 0.06 10.74
N ALA A 69 -14.97 -0.18 9.58
CA ALA A 69 -15.66 -0.24 8.28
C ALA A 69 -16.20 -1.65 7.98
N GLY A 70 -15.93 -2.63 8.84
CA GLY A 70 -16.37 -4.01 8.65
C GLY A 70 -15.58 -4.72 7.56
N GLN A 71 -16.20 -5.67 6.86
CA GLN A 71 -15.58 -6.35 5.72
C GLN A 71 -15.75 -5.50 4.46
N ILE A 72 -14.67 -4.90 3.97
CA ILE A 72 -14.68 -4.04 2.80
C ILE A 72 -14.49 -4.83 1.50
N ALA A 73 -13.76 -5.95 1.53
CA ALA A 73 -13.53 -6.79 0.36
C ALA A 73 -13.84 -8.27 0.65
N THR A 74 -14.50 -8.92 -0.32
CA THR A 74 -14.65 -10.39 -0.33
C THR A 74 -13.49 -11.03 -1.08
N THR A 75 -13.24 -12.33 -0.83
CA THR A 75 -12.22 -13.07 -1.59
C THR A 75 -12.44 -12.98 -3.09
N VAL A 76 -11.34 -12.82 -3.83
CA VAL A 76 -11.27 -12.91 -5.29
C VAL A 76 -10.58 -14.21 -5.75
N GLY A 77 -10.40 -15.18 -4.85
CA GLY A 77 -9.71 -16.44 -5.13
C GLY A 77 -8.19 -16.34 -5.12
N ALA A 78 -7.62 -15.30 -4.51
CA ALA A 78 -6.18 -15.10 -4.36
C ALA A 78 -5.77 -15.17 -2.88
N PRO A 79 -4.56 -15.65 -2.56
CA PRO A 79 -4.08 -15.70 -1.18
C PRO A 79 -3.85 -14.29 -0.62
N GLY A 80 -4.13 -14.07 0.66
CA GLY A 80 -3.90 -12.76 1.30
C GLY A 80 -2.47 -12.24 1.20
N SER A 81 -1.49 -13.14 1.07
CA SER A 81 -0.08 -12.80 0.90
C SER A 81 0.24 -12.12 -0.44
N SER A 82 -0.59 -12.30 -1.47
CA SER A 82 -0.45 -11.60 -2.76
C SER A 82 -1.16 -10.25 -2.81
N VAL A 83 -1.96 -9.92 -1.80
CA VAL A 83 -2.72 -8.67 -1.78
C VAL A 83 -1.82 -7.48 -1.48
N ARG A 84 -1.98 -6.43 -2.28
CA ARG A 84 -1.36 -5.10 -2.12
C ARG A 84 -2.45 -4.02 -2.25
N PHE A 85 -2.14 -2.84 -1.77
CA PHE A 85 -2.99 -1.65 -1.87
C PHE A 85 -2.16 -0.50 -2.42
N ALA A 86 -2.69 0.20 -3.41
CA ALA A 86 -2.14 1.41 -4.00
C ALA A 86 -3.23 2.10 -4.82
N ASP A 87 -3.28 3.43 -4.87
CA ASP A 87 -4.19 4.17 -5.74
C ASP A 87 -3.69 4.06 -7.18
N VAL A 88 -4.44 3.42 -8.09
CA VAL A 88 -4.02 3.24 -9.48
C VAL A 88 -4.80 4.11 -10.46
N ASP A 89 -5.82 4.85 -10.01
CA ASP A 89 -6.69 5.68 -10.83
C ASP A 89 -6.74 7.18 -10.42
N ALA A 90 -5.98 7.56 -9.40
CA ALA A 90 -5.84 8.91 -8.84
C ALA A 90 -7.14 9.47 -8.26
N ASP A 91 -7.99 8.63 -7.67
CA ASP A 91 -9.19 9.08 -6.94
C ASP A 91 -8.94 9.37 -5.45
N GLY A 92 -7.72 9.12 -4.98
CA GLY A 92 -7.27 9.30 -3.60
C GLY A 92 -7.53 8.08 -2.72
N ARG A 93 -8.08 6.99 -3.25
CA ARG A 93 -8.37 5.76 -2.50
C ARG A 93 -7.48 4.64 -2.98
N ALA A 94 -6.93 3.92 -2.03
CA ALA A 94 -6.14 2.75 -2.35
C ALA A 94 -7.02 1.64 -2.95
N ASP A 95 -6.55 1.11 -4.08
CA ASP A 95 -7.18 0.04 -4.83
C ASP A 95 -6.69 -1.33 -4.38
N TYR A 96 -7.50 -2.37 -4.64
CA TYR A 96 -7.15 -3.73 -4.27
C TYR A 96 -6.38 -4.40 -5.41
N LEU A 97 -5.14 -4.80 -5.14
CA LEU A 97 -4.25 -5.41 -6.12
C LEU A 97 -3.91 -6.85 -5.73
N VAL A 98 -3.91 -7.76 -6.71
CA VAL A 98 -3.41 -9.13 -6.57
C VAL A 98 -2.13 -9.28 -7.38
N LEU A 99 -1.02 -9.47 -6.68
CA LEU A 99 0.30 -9.64 -7.27
C LEU A 99 0.62 -11.12 -7.53
N GLY A 100 0.74 -11.48 -8.79
CA GLY A 100 1.19 -12.80 -9.26
C GLY A 100 2.67 -13.03 -8.99
N ALA A 101 3.07 -14.31 -8.94
CA ALA A 101 4.44 -14.72 -8.63
C ALA A 101 5.47 -14.21 -9.67
N ASP A 102 5.03 -14.00 -10.91
CA ASP A 102 5.78 -13.47 -12.06
C ASP A 102 5.74 -11.93 -12.17
N GLY A 103 5.18 -11.27 -11.16
CA GLY A 103 5.03 -9.83 -11.09
C GLY A 103 3.84 -9.30 -11.89
N SER A 104 2.96 -10.16 -12.41
CA SER A 104 1.68 -9.74 -12.98
C SER A 104 0.75 -9.18 -11.89
N VAL A 105 -0.18 -8.30 -12.26
CA VAL A 105 -1.07 -7.64 -11.31
C VAL A 105 -2.49 -7.64 -11.87
N GLN A 106 -3.44 -8.10 -11.06
CA GLN A 106 -4.87 -7.88 -11.27
C GLN A 106 -5.34 -6.78 -10.31
N ALA A 107 -6.23 -5.90 -10.76
CA ALA A 107 -6.68 -4.76 -9.95
C ALA A 107 -8.21 -4.62 -9.89
N TRP A 108 -8.66 -4.06 -8.77
CA TRP A 108 -10.04 -3.68 -8.50
C TRP A 108 -10.07 -2.27 -7.90
N LEU A 109 -10.78 -1.37 -8.57
CA LEU A 109 -10.90 0.04 -8.18
C LEU A 109 -11.84 0.22 -6.99
N ASN A 110 -11.42 1.02 -6.00
CA ASN A 110 -12.17 1.34 -4.80
C ASN A 110 -13.15 2.50 -5.01
N ASN A 111 -14.43 2.17 -5.18
CA ASN A 111 -15.49 3.15 -5.38
C ASN A 111 -16.10 3.68 -4.05
N GLY A 112 -15.48 3.41 -2.89
CA GLY A 112 -15.91 3.93 -1.58
C GLY A 112 -17.15 3.25 -1.01
N GLY A 113 -17.48 2.05 -1.50
CA GLY A 113 -18.56 1.21 -0.98
C GLY A 113 -18.05 0.06 -0.12
N ILE A 114 -18.96 -0.65 0.56
CA ILE A 114 -18.63 -1.85 1.35
C ILE A 114 -18.94 -3.14 0.56
N GLY A 115 -18.09 -4.16 0.72
CA GLY A 115 -18.28 -5.47 0.09
C GLY A 115 -18.30 -5.40 -1.44
N ARG A 116 -19.11 -6.25 -2.10
CA ARG A 116 -19.13 -6.37 -3.58
C ARG A 116 -19.58 -5.10 -4.33
N GLY A 117 -20.25 -4.16 -3.66
CA GLY A 117 -20.67 -2.90 -4.26
C GLY A 117 -19.61 -1.79 -4.21
N GLY A 118 -18.48 -2.03 -3.52
CA GLY A 118 -17.40 -1.06 -3.39
C GLY A 118 -16.28 -1.20 -4.42
N TRP A 119 -16.22 -2.28 -5.19
CA TRP A 119 -15.05 -2.61 -6.01
C TRP A 119 -15.41 -2.87 -7.47
N THR A 120 -14.65 -2.26 -8.39
CA THR A 120 -14.80 -2.48 -9.84
C THR A 120 -13.58 -3.21 -10.38
N ALA A 121 -13.75 -4.43 -10.85
CA ALA A 121 -12.67 -5.20 -11.46
C ALA A 121 -12.22 -4.53 -12.78
N ILE A 122 -10.94 -4.19 -12.89
CA ILE A 122 -10.34 -3.70 -14.16
C ILE A 122 -9.50 -4.76 -14.86
N GLY A 123 -9.31 -5.92 -14.23
CA GLY A 123 -8.58 -7.05 -14.79
C GLY A 123 -7.07 -6.86 -14.70
N VAL A 124 -6.36 -7.17 -15.78
CA VAL A 124 -4.89 -7.09 -15.82
C VAL A 124 -4.47 -5.62 -15.74
N TYR A 125 -3.91 -5.25 -14.60
CA TYR A 125 -3.26 -3.95 -14.40
C TYR A 125 -1.85 -3.97 -14.97
N ALA A 126 -1.06 -5.00 -14.66
CA ALA A 126 0.26 -5.22 -15.24
C ALA A 126 0.39 -6.68 -15.69
N SER A 127 0.88 -6.91 -16.91
CA SER A 127 1.17 -8.28 -17.38
C SER A 127 2.37 -8.90 -16.67
N GLY A 128 3.13 -8.10 -15.90
CA GLY A 128 4.36 -8.50 -15.26
C GLY A 128 5.57 -8.32 -16.18
N THR A 129 6.74 -8.25 -15.56
CA THR A 129 8.04 -8.08 -16.23
C THR A 129 8.88 -9.36 -16.18
N GLY A 130 8.32 -10.44 -15.61
CA GLY A 130 9.04 -11.66 -15.24
C GLY A 130 9.82 -11.53 -13.93
N ALA A 131 9.79 -10.36 -13.28
CA ALA A 131 10.39 -10.17 -11.97
C ALA A 131 9.56 -10.91 -10.89
N PRO A 132 10.20 -11.54 -9.89
CA PRO A 132 9.49 -12.14 -8.77
C PRO A 132 8.62 -11.11 -8.02
N ALA A 133 7.47 -11.54 -7.52
CA ALA A 133 6.58 -10.71 -6.69
C ALA A 133 7.30 -9.98 -5.54
N ALA A 134 8.33 -10.59 -4.94
CA ALA A 134 9.09 -9.99 -3.85
C ALA A 134 9.86 -8.72 -4.26
N GLN A 135 10.14 -8.53 -5.55
CA GLN A 135 10.85 -7.38 -6.10
C GLN A 135 9.90 -6.26 -6.55
N VAL A 136 8.59 -6.51 -6.58
CA VAL A 136 7.61 -5.53 -7.07
C VAL A 136 7.20 -4.57 -5.96
N ARG A 137 7.13 -3.27 -6.28
CA ARG A 137 6.61 -2.19 -5.43
C ARG A 137 5.66 -1.31 -6.24
N PHE A 138 4.82 -0.57 -5.54
CA PHE A 138 3.92 0.44 -6.10
C PHE A 138 4.16 1.75 -5.36
N ALA A 139 4.32 2.84 -6.11
CA ALA A 139 4.50 4.19 -5.61
C ALA A 139 4.32 5.16 -6.77
N ASP A 140 3.73 6.32 -6.56
CA ASP A 140 3.78 7.40 -7.55
C ASP A 140 5.20 7.98 -7.56
N VAL A 141 5.89 7.89 -8.71
CA VAL A 141 7.24 8.45 -8.88
C VAL A 141 7.29 9.66 -9.80
N ASP A 142 6.18 10.00 -10.46
CA ASP A 142 6.09 11.15 -11.35
C ASP A 142 5.10 12.24 -10.87
N ALA A 143 4.51 12.04 -9.69
CA ALA A 143 3.61 12.95 -8.98
C ALA A 143 2.33 13.26 -9.77
N ASP A 144 1.77 12.24 -10.42
CA ASP A 144 0.51 12.33 -11.17
C ASP A 144 -0.74 11.80 -10.42
N GLY A 145 -0.54 11.32 -9.19
CA GLY A 145 -1.53 10.76 -8.29
C GLY A 145 -1.78 9.27 -8.50
N ARG A 146 -1.09 8.62 -9.46
CA ARG A 146 -1.27 7.20 -9.76
C ARG A 146 -0.03 6.44 -9.38
N ALA A 147 -0.24 5.35 -8.65
CA ALA A 147 0.85 4.44 -8.33
C ALA A 147 1.45 3.85 -9.61
N ASP A 148 2.77 3.90 -9.69
CA ASP A 148 3.57 3.29 -10.74
C ASP A 148 3.98 1.86 -10.38
N TYR A 149 4.39 1.09 -11.38
CA TYR A 149 4.92 -0.26 -11.17
C TYR A 149 6.45 -0.20 -11.09
N LEU A 150 7.01 -0.63 -9.96
CA LEU A 150 8.44 -0.61 -9.73
C LEU A 150 8.98 -2.04 -9.54
N VAL A 151 10.14 -2.32 -10.11
CA VAL A 151 10.95 -3.51 -9.83
C VAL A 151 12.23 -3.08 -9.17
N VAL A 152 12.42 -3.50 -7.93
CA VAL A 152 13.67 -3.36 -7.18
C VAL A 152 14.45 -4.65 -7.30
N ALA A 153 15.54 -4.63 -8.06
CA ALA A 153 16.44 -5.77 -8.19
C ALA A 153 17.26 -5.99 -6.91
N ASP A 154 17.85 -7.18 -6.78
CA ASP A 154 18.64 -7.56 -5.59
C ASP A 154 19.85 -6.64 -5.36
N ASP A 155 20.37 -6.01 -6.42
CA ASP A 155 21.45 -5.02 -6.39
C ASP A 155 20.98 -3.60 -6.01
N GLY A 156 19.70 -3.44 -5.65
CA GLY A 156 19.07 -2.17 -5.32
C GLY A 156 18.77 -1.29 -6.53
N SER A 157 19.02 -1.75 -7.76
CA SER A 157 18.61 -0.99 -8.95
C SER A 157 17.10 -1.02 -9.12
N VAL A 158 16.54 0.10 -9.55
CA VAL A 158 15.09 0.28 -9.68
C VAL A 158 14.75 0.59 -11.13
N ARG A 159 13.82 -0.21 -11.67
CA ARG A 159 13.13 0.09 -12.93
C ARG A 159 11.68 0.43 -12.61
N ALA A 160 11.18 1.51 -13.19
CA ALA A 160 9.78 1.92 -13.04
C ALA A 160 9.10 1.96 -14.40
N TRP A 161 7.81 1.67 -14.42
CA TRP A 161 6.92 1.85 -15.55
C TRP A 161 5.86 2.83 -15.07
N LEU A 162 5.70 3.95 -15.79
CA LEU A 162 4.77 4.99 -15.35
C LEU A 162 3.35 4.64 -15.74
N ASN A 163 2.41 4.79 -14.81
CA ASN A 163 0.98 4.59 -15.00
C ASN A 163 0.37 5.87 -15.60
N GLN A 164 0.28 5.92 -16.93
CA GLN A 164 -0.30 7.03 -17.68
C GLN A 164 -1.84 7.02 -17.68
N GLY A 165 -2.46 6.09 -16.96
CA GLY A 165 -3.89 5.85 -16.95
C GLY A 165 -4.44 5.22 -18.24
N GLY A 166 -5.73 4.90 -18.23
CA GLY A 166 -6.40 4.18 -19.31
C GLY A 166 -6.71 2.73 -18.95
N ASN A 167 -7.69 2.16 -19.66
CA ASN A 167 -8.22 0.83 -19.40
C ASN A 167 -7.28 -0.29 -19.90
N ALA A 168 -6.80 -1.11 -18.97
CA ALA A 168 -6.23 -2.48 -19.04
C ALA A 168 -5.27 -2.92 -20.17
N ASN A 169 -5.05 -2.13 -21.23
CA ASN A 169 -4.34 -2.53 -22.45
C ASN A 169 -3.42 -1.44 -23.04
N GLY A 170 -3.20 -0.32 -22.37
CA GLY A 170 -2.41 0.77 -22.97
C GLY A 170 -1.91 1.89 -22.04
N GLY A 171 -2.02 1.73 -20.72
CA GLY A 171 -1.70 2.80 -19.77
C GLY A 171 -0.24 2.87 -19.30
N TRP A 172 0.64 1.97 -19.72
CA TRP A 172 2.03 1.98 -19.25
C TRP A 172 2.97 2.65 -20.25
N SER A 173 3.82 3.56 -19.76
CA SER A 173 5.00 3.98 -20.51
C SER A 173 6.10 2.91 -20.46
N SER A 174 7.07 3.00 -21.38
CA SER A 174 8.24 2.12 -21.39
C SER A 174 9.06 2.28 -20.11
N ALA A 175 9.67 1.18 -19.62
CA ALA A 175 10.50 1.18 -18.42
C ALA A 175 11.54 2.31 -18.42
N ILE A 176 11.52 3.14 -17.37
CA ILE A 176 12.57 4.14 -17.09
C ILE A 176 13.43 3.60 -15.94
N ARG A 177 14.75 3.79 -16.05
CA ARG A 177 15.66 3.47 -14.95
C ARG A 177 15.77 4.67 -14.02
N LEU A 178 15.23 4.55 -12.80
CA LEU A 178 15.24 5.62 -11.81
C LEU A 178 16.53 5.64 -10.98
N ALA A 179 17.12 4.48 -10.72
CA ALA A 179 18.34 4.38 -9.92
C ALA A 179 19.29 3.27 -10.41
N THR A 180 20.59 3.57 -10.38
CA THR A 180 21.66 2.58 -10.47
C THR A 180 22.09 2.25 -9.04
N GLY A 181 21.80 1.04 -8.57
CA GLY A 181 22.05 0.65 -7.18
C GLY A 181 23.48 1.00 -6.73
N THR A 182 23.61 1.73 -5.64
CA THR A 182 24.90 2.14 -5.07
C THR A 182 25.48 1.08 -4.10
N GLY A 183 25.08 -0.19 -4.26
CA GLY A 183 25.50 -1.31 -3.42
C GLY A 183 24.64 -1.58 -2.19
N ALA A 184 23.47 -0.94 -2.05
CA ALA A 184 22.45 -1.33 -1.08
C ALA A 184 21.71 -2.58 -1.60
N ALA A 185 21.44 -3.54 -0.73
CA ALA A 185 20.65 -4.70 -1.10
C ALA A 185 19.19 -4.29 -1.36
N GLY A 186 18.50 -4.94 -2.29
CA GLY A 186 17.12 -4.59 -2.70
C GLY A 186 16.09 -4.62 -1.55
N ASP A 187 16.37 -5.36 -0.46
CA ASP A 187 15.55 -5.40 0.76
C ASP A 187 15.67 -4.13 1.63
N GLN A 188 16.67 -3.28 1.36
CA GLN A 188 16.89 -2.01 2.04
C GLN A 188 16.22 -0.82 1.34
N VAL A 189 15.70 -0.99 0.12
CA VAL A 189 14.97 0.06 -0.59
C VAL A 189 13.54 0.14 -0.06
N ARG A 190 13.23 1.24 0.63
CA ARG A 190 11.87 1.59 1.05
C ARG A 190 11.45 2.84 0.30
N PHE A 191 10.33 2.77 -0.39
CA PHE A 191 9.59 3.95 -0.81
C PHE A 191 8.62 4.26 0.32
N ALA A 192 8.72 5.47 0.85
CA ALA A 192 7.69 6.06 1.68
C ALA A 192 7.30 7.35 0.97
N ASP A 193 6.00 7.55 0.77
CA ASP A 193 5.46 8.88 0.57
C ASP A 193 5.66 9.61 1.91
N VAL A 194 6.48 10.67 1.90
CA VAL A 194 6.89 11.39 3.13
C VAL A 194 6.00 12.61 3.35
N ASP A 195 5.24 13.03 2.34
CA ASP A 195 4.38 14.21 2.34
C ASP A 195 2.87 13.91 2.22
N ALA A 196 2.50 12.63 2.06
CA ALA A 196 1.12 12.15 1.98
C ALA A 196 0.34 12.81 0.82
N ASP A 197 1.01 13.04 -0.31
CA ASP A 197 0.38 13.67 -1.48
C ASP A 197 -0.28 12.69 -2.44
N GLY A 198 -0.01 11.39 -2.31
CA GLY A 198 -0.68 10.33 -3.07
C GLY A 198 -0.06 10.11 -4.43
#